data_AF-A0A926QQA1-F1
#
_entry.id   AF-A0A926QQA1-F1
#
_cell.length_a   1.000
_cell.length_b   1.000
_cell.length_c   1.000
_cell.angle_alpha   90.00
_cell.angle_beta   90.00
_cell.angle_gamma   90.00
#
_symmetry.space_group_name_H-M   'P 1'
#
loop_
_entity.id
_entity.type
_entity.pdbx_description
1 polymer ?
#
loop_
_entity_poly.entity_id
_entity_poly.type
_entity_poly.pdbx_seq_one_letter_code
_entity_poly.pdbx_strand_id
1 'polypeptide(L)'
;MTTGSSSTSTAAPGGGISTFKGEERALRADRLGTGGLLLSVLAATAPLMVVAGVMPTTYAVMGIVGQPLLFVVLGVVLILFSVGYAEMSRHVHNAGAFYAYISRGLGGTAGASAAMVALVAYNALQVGIYGIFGFEVSGLLATYADLDVAWWIPALLAVLAVGTLGWLKIDVNARVLGVLLLIEVVLVVVFDIAAVTDPGAEGLSLHAFNPDTLTGAGVGTALCFCIAAFLGFEQAPVYAEETSRPHVLVPRVMFLAVAGVAVFFALSSWALTVATGPSKIVGTAQEQSAGLLFFLTESRLGGTFTDVLHVLFVTGMFAALLSFHNVVARYAFAMGREGLLPAAFGRTSGSSGAPGTGSLLQTAVSAVVVIGFAIADDKPAGDPTEPVLHLFTWGGNIGALGVIVLMAAASFSVVAFFARRGAAGPQGVRLATSVLAGVALLVIAGYTVKDFDVLVGAGPDSSLSWVLPGIIGLAAAGGLVQGLLMRSRAPERHARIGQGNEAFQLDKAASP
;
A
#
# COMPACT_ATOMS: atom_id res chain seq x y z
N MET A 1 56.16 35.01 -18.29
CA MET A 1 55.04 34.14 -18.70
C MET A 1 55.55 32.73 -18.85
N THR A 2 55.32 31.87 -17.85
CA THR A 2 55.38 30.41 -17.94
C THR A 2 54.47 29.89 -16.83
N THR A 3 53.42 29.19 -17.25
CA THR A 3 52.29 28.74 -16.44
C THR A 3 52.68 27.50 -15.63
N GLY A 4 52.54 27.56 -14.31
CA GLY A 4 52.73 26.41 -13.42
C GLY A 4 51.56 25.43 -13.51
N SER A 5 51.84 24.17 -13.83
CA SER A 5 50.90 23.06 -13.68
C SER A 5 50.89 22.60 -12.22
N SER A 6 49.75 22.72 -11.56
CA SER A 6 49.50 22.09 -10.28
C SER A 6 49.30 20.59 -10.48
N SER A 7 50.12 19.78 -9.81
CA SER A 7 49.94 18.34 -9.68
C SER A 7 48.69 18.08 -8.83
N THR A 8 47.67 17.50 -9.44
CA THR A 8 46.52 16.95 -8.74
C THR A 8 46.95 15.65 -8.05
N SER A 9 47.07 15.72 -6.72
CA SER A 9 47.15 14.57 -5.83
C SER A 9 45.96 13.65 -6.10
N THR A 10 46.25 12.40 -6.47
CA THR A 10 45.28 11.32 -6.65
C THR A 10 44.70 10.99 -5.29
N ALA A 11 43.46 11.41 -5.03
CA ALA A 11 42.72 11.00 -3.85
C ALA A 11 42.46 9.49 -3.91
N ALA A 12 42.85 8.78 -2.84
CA ALA A 12 42.54 7.37 -2.65
C ALA A 12 41.02 7.13 -2.70
N PRO A 13 40.53 6.02 -3.27
CA PRO A 13 39.11 5.69 -3.26
C PRO A 13 38.71 5.22 -1.85
N GLY A 14 38.23 6.15 -1.03
CA GLY A 14 37.68 5.86 0.30
C GLY A 14 36.15 5.78 0.27
N GLY A 15 35.60 4.66 0.75
CA GLY A 15 34.31 4.64 1.45
C GLY A 15 33.05 4.15 0.71
N GLY A 16 33.17 3.56 -0.48
CA GLY A 16 32.03 2.85 -1.09
C GLY A 16 31.75 1.54 -0.34
N ILE A 17 30.49 1.29 0.04
CA ILE A 17 30.05 0.00 0.60
C ILE A 17 30.27 -1.08 -0.47
N SER A 18 31.45 -1.72 -0.45
CA SER A 18 31.76 -2.85 -1.31
C SER A 18 31.05 -4.10 -0.79
N THR A 19 29.89 -4.39 -1.38
CA THR A 19 29.08 -5.57 -1.11
C THR A 19 29.12 -6.50 -2.31
N PHE A 20 30.09 -7.43 -2.37
CA PHE A 20 29.92 -8.57 -3.29
C PHE A 20 30.51 -9.92 -2.83
N LYS A 21 29.61 -10.93 -2.88
CA LYS A 21 29.85 -12.26 -3.46
C LYS A 21 28.69 -12.54 -4.45
N GLY A 22 28.96 -12.43 -5.75
CA GLY A 22 28.08 -12.78 -6.89
C GLY A 22 26.94 -11.79 -7.21
N GLU A 23 26.97 -11.17 -8.40
CA GLU A 23 26.03 -10.17 -8.98
C GLU A 23 24.53 -10.51 -8.91
N GLU A 24 24.19 -11.74 -8.53
CA GLU A 24 22.85 -12.31 -8.55
C GLU A 24 22.00 -12.04 -7.27
N ARG A 25 22.47 -11.27 -6.28
CA ARG A 25 21.79 -11.19 -4.96
C ARG A 25 21.56 -9.79 -4.36
N ALA A 26 21.86 -8.70 -5.08
CA ALA A 26 21.75 -7.33 -4.54
C ALA A 26 20.90 -6.40 -5.43
N LEU A 27 20.16 -5.47 -4.80
CA LEU A 27 19.49 -4.34 -5.48
C LEU A 27 20.52 -3.24 -5.82
N ARG A 28 20.26 -2.44 -6.87
CA ARG A 28 21.22 -1.42 -7.36
C ARG A 28 21.14 -0.14 -6.52
N ALA A 29 22.25 0.23 -5.88
CA ALA A 29 22.36 1.43 -5.06
C ALA A 29 22.35 2.75 -5.88
N ASP A 30 22.09 3.88 -5.18
CA ASP A 30 22.26 5.27 -5.65
C ASP A 30 21.37 5.74 -6.82
N ARG A 31 20.16 5.19 -6.98
CA ARG A 31 19.25 5.57 -8.08
C ARG A 31 18.16 6.57 -7.70
N LEU A 32 17.79 6.67 -6.42
CA LEU A 32 16.64 7.46 -5.98
C LEU A 32 17.05 8.68 -5.13
N GLY A 33 16.65 9.87 -5.59
CA GLY A 33 16.63 11.12 -4.80
C GLY A 33 15.25 11.38 -4.17
N THR A 34 15.08 12.50 -3.47
CA THR A 34 13.82 12.81 -2.75
C THR A 34 12.58 12.75 -3.64
N GLY A 35 12.62 13.41 -4.81
CA GLY A 35 11.49 13.45 -5.74
C GLY A 35 11.18 12.08 -6.33
N GLY A 36 12.20 11.33 -6.75
CA GLY A 36 12.01 9.97 -7.27
C GLY A 36 11.43 9.02 -6.22
N LEU A 37 11.89 9.10 -4.97
CA LEU A 37 11.38 8.29 -3.87
C LEU A 37 9.94 8.69 -3.50
N LEU A 38 9.64 9.99 -3.43
CA LEU A 38 8.28 10.48 -3.15
C LEU A 38 7.29 10.05 -4.24
N LEU A 39 7.66 10.21 -5.52
CA LEU A 39 6.83 9.78 -6.65
C LEU A 39 6.65 8.25 -6.66
N SER A 40 7.68 7.47 -6.32
CA SER A 40 7.57 6.01 -6.25
C SER A 40 6.60 5.56 -5.14
N VAL A 41 6.66 6.24 -3.99
CA VAL A 41 5.79 6.00 -2.84
C VAL A 41 4.34 6.41 -3.14
N LEU A 42 4.12 7.60 -3.69
CA LEU A 42 2.78 8.09 -4.03
C LEU A 42 2.19 7.35 -5.24
N ALA A 43 3.01 6.82 -6.15
CA ALA A 43 2.50 5.99 -7.23
C ALA A 43 1.85 4.70 -6.72
N ALA A 44 2.34 4.16 -5.60
CA ALA A 44 1.72 3.01 -4.96
C ALA A 44 0.34 3.33 -4.37
N THR A 45 0.11 4.57 -3.93
CA THR A 45 -1.19 4.98 -3.37
C THR A 45 -2.25 5.18 -4.46
N ALA A 46 -1.85 5.38 -5.73
CA ALA A 46 -2.69 5.74 -6.88
C ALA A 46 -3.79 6.77 -6.52
N PRO A 47 -3.43 8.06 -6.40
CA PRO A 47 -4.32 9.08 -5.84
C PRO A 47 -5.68 9.18 -6.54
N LEU A 48 -5.71 9.10 -7.87
CA LEU A 48 -6.97 9.10 -8.62
C LEU A 48 -7.81 7.86 -8.34
N MET A 49 -7.19 6.69 -8.14
CA MET A 49 -7.91 5.47 -7.75
C MET A 49 -8.57 5.61 -6.38
N VAL A 50 -7.93 6.30 -5.45
CA VAL A 50 -8.56 6.58 -4.16
C VAL A 50 -9.78 7.48 -4.35
N VAL A 51 -9.64 8.58 -5.10
CA VAL A 51 -10.72 9.57 -5.24
C VAL A 51 -11.89 9.05 -6.09
N ALA A 52 -11.62 8.25 -7.12
CA ALA A 52 -12.64 7.70 -8.02
C ALA A 52 -13.19 6.34 -7.54
N GLY A 53 -12.38 5.49 -6.93
CA GLY A 53 -12.78 4.13 -6.51
C GLY A 53 -13.05 4.03 -5.01
N VAL A 54 -12.04 4.31 -4.18
CA VAL A 54 -12.11 4.08 -2.73
C VAL A 54 -13.11 5.00 -2.04
N MET A 55 -13.06 6.31 -2.31
CA MET A 55 -13.92 7.30 -1.67
C MET A 55 -15.40 7.08 -2.00
N PRO A 56 -15.82 6.90 -3.28
CA PRO A 56 -17.22 6.64 -3.59
C PRO A 56 -17.70 5.32 -3.01
N THR A 57 -16.89 4.26 -3.08
CA THR A 57 -17.22 2.97 -2.46
C THR A 57 -17.44 3.12 -0.94
N THR A 58 -16.59 3.91 -0.27
CA THR A 58 -16.70 4.14 1.17
C THR A 58 -17.96 4.94 1.51
N TYR A 59 -18.30 5.97 0.74
CA TYR A 59 -19.60 6.67 0.88
C TYR A 59 -20.78 5.75 0.65
N ALA A 60 -20.74 4.94 -0.41
CA ALA A 60 -21.83 4.08 -0.85
C ALA A 60 -22.14 2.97 0.17
N VAL A 61 -21.09 2.29 0.63
CA VAL A 61 -21.20 1.10 1.47
C VAL A 61 -21.29 1.48 2.95
N MET A 62 -20.50 2.46 3.41
CA MET A 62 -20.41 2.79 4.85
C MET A 62 -21.40 3.87 5.28
N GLY A 63 -21.91 4.68 4.35
CA GLY A 63 -22.86 5.76 4.63
C GLY A 63 -22.29 6.89 5.49
N ILE A 64 -20.95 7.00 5.60
CA ILE A 64 -20.29 8.01 6.45
C ILE A 64 -19.97 9.27 5.64
N VAL A 65 -20.77 10.32 5.85
CA VAL A 65 -20.54 11.65 5.24
C VAL A 65 -19.23 12.28 5.73
N GLY A 66 -18.83 11.97 6.97
CA GLY A 66 -17.65 12.51 7.65
C GLY A 66 -16.29 12.03 7.15
N GLN A 67 -16.21 11.42 5.97
CA GLN A 67 -14.97 10.91 5.39
C GLN A 67 -13.82 11.94 5.31
N PRO A 68 -14.04 13.25 5.01
CA PRO A 68 -12.97 14.25 5.06
C PRO A 68 -12.31 14.35 6.44
N LEU A 69 -13.10 14.29 7.51
CA LEU A 69 -12.59 14.29 8.89
C LEU A 69 -11.79 13.03 9.19
N LEU A 70 -12.21 11.86 8.68
CA LEU A 70 -11.46 10.61 8.82
C LEU A 70 -10.05 10.71 8.23
N PHE A 71 -9.89 11.32 7.05
CA PHE A 71 -8.56 11.53 6.45
C PHE A 71 -7.68 12.43 7.33
N VAL A 72 -8.24 13.45 7.98
CA VAL A 72 -7.49 14.30 8.94
C VAL A 72 -7.08 13.49 10.17
N VAL A 73 -8.02 12.76 10.80
CA VAL A 73 -7.76 11.94 11.99
C VAL A 73 -6.69 10.89 11.70
N LEU A 74 -6.83 10.17 10.60
CA LEU A 74 -5.87 9.14 10.18
C LEU A 74 -4.52 9.75 9.80
N GLY A 75 -4.49 10.90 9.14
CA GLY A 75 -3.26 11.63 8.87
C GLY A 75 -2.48 11.92 10.15
N VAL A 76 -3.15 12.35 11.23
CA VAL A 76 -2.51 12.55 12.54
C VAL A 76 -1.99 11.23 13.12
N VAL A 77 -2.80 10.16 13.12
CA VAL A 77 -2.38 8.84 13.62
C VAL A 77 -1.15 8.32 12.88
N LEU A 78 -1.13 8.46 11.55
CA LEU A 78 -0.04 7.97 10.69
C LEU A 78 1.21 8.86 10.75
N ILE A 79 1.07 10.16 11.02
CA ILE A 79 2.20 11.04 11.35
C ILE A 79 2.84 10.59 12.67
N LEU A 80 2.04 10.32 13.71
CA LEU A 80 2.54 9.81 14.99
C LEU A 80 3.26 8.47 14.83
N PHE A 81 2.69 7.56 14.04
CA PHE A 81 3.33 6.30 13.66
C PHE A 81 4.68 6.55 12.97
N SER A 82 4.72 7.50 12.03
CA SER A 82 5.90 7.82 11.23
C SER A 82 7.08 8.32 12.07
N VAL A 83 6.85 8.98 13.22
CA VAL A 83 7.92 9.45 14.12
C VAL A 83 8.82 8.31 14.60
N GLY A 84 8.21 7.22 15.09
CA GLY A 84 8.94 6.05 15.56
C GLY A 84 9.51 5.23 14.41
N TYR A 85 8.69 4.99 13.39
CA TYR A 85 9.06 4.17 12.25
C TYR A 85 10.24 4.75 11.46
N ALA A 86 10.25 6.07 11.24
CA ALA A 86 11.34 6.77 10.56
C ALA A 86 12.64 6.77 11.36
N GLU A 87 12.59 6.69 12.68
CA GLU A 87 13.81 6.59 13.48
C GLU A 87 14.40 5.17 13.42
N MET A 88 13.54 4.16 13.49
CA MET A 88 13.97 2.76 13.36
C MET A 88 14.56 2.49 11.97
N SER A 89 14.05 3.13 10.93
CA SER A 89 14.57 2.98 9.57
C SER A 89 16.02 3.43 9.37
N ARG A 90 16.54 4.28 10.28
CA ARG A 90 17.95 4.69 10.28
C ARG A 90 18.87 3.62 10.82
N HIS A 91 18.32 2.64 11.53
CA HIS A 91 19.05 1.59 12.23
C HIS A 91 18.89 0.22 11.58
N VAL A 92 17.85 0.02 10.77
CA VAL A 92 17.52 -1.27 10.15
C VAL A 92 17.33 -1.08 8.64
N HIS A 93 18.29 -1.59 7.86
CA HIS A 93 18.26 -1.54 6.40
C HIS A 93 17.89 -2.95 5.88
N ASN A 94 16.63 -3.13 5.50
CA ASN A 94 16.14 -4.41 5.00
C ASN A 94 14.94 -4.18 4.08
N ALA A 95 14.95 -4.82 2.90
CA ALA A 95 13.85 -4.79 1.93
C ALA A 95 12.50 -5.32 2.48
N GLY A 96 12.51 -6.07 3.58
CA GLY A 96 11.33 -6.61 4.27
C GLY A 96 10.59 -5.63 5.20
N ALA A 97 11.06 -4.38 5.32
CA ALA A 97 10.49 -3.26 6.09
C ALA A 97 9.78 -3.68 7.40
N PHE A 98 8.46 -3.87 7.40
CA PHE A 98 7.67 -4.20 8.59
C PHE A 98 8.17 -5.42 9.33
N TYR A 99 8.30 -6.55 8.66
CA TYR A 99 8.65 -7.80 9.35
C TYR A 99 10.08 -7.74 9.87
N ALA A 100 10.99 -7.10 9.14
CA ALA A 100 12.36 -6.88 9.59
C ALA A 100 12.40 -6.03 10.86
N TYR A 101 11.57 -4.97 10.92
CA TYR A 101 11.54 -4.08 12.07
C TYR A 101 10.91 -4.79 13.27
N ILE A 102 9.81 -5.52 13.06
CA ILE A 102 9.17 -6.36 14.08
C ILE A 102 10.14 -7.43 14.60
N SER A 103 10.93 -8.05 13.72
CA SER A 103 11.96 -9.02 14.12
C SER A 103 13.01 -8.40 15.03
N ARG A 104 13.45 -7.18 14.73
CA ARG A 104 14.52 -6.48 15.46
C ARG A 104 14.09 -6.01 16.85
N GLY A 105 12.83 -5.61 17.02
CA GLY A 105 12.32 -5.16 18.32
C GLY A 105 11.66 -6.28 19.13
N LEU A 106 10.81 -7.10 18.51
CA LEU A 106 10.02 -8.14 19.20
C LEU A 106 10.59 -9.56 19.06
N GLY A 107 11.55 -9.77 18.16
CA GLY A 107 12.26 -11.05 17.97
C GLY A 107 11.81 -11.83 16.73
N GLY A 108 12.63 -12.78 16.29
CA GLY A 108 12.44 -13.51 15.02
C GLY A 108 11.11 -14.25 14.88
N THR A 109 10.49 -14.71 15.98
CA THR A 109 9.17 -15.37 15.92
C THR A 109 8.05 -14.39 15.59
N ALA A 110 8.05 -13.20 16.21
CA ALA A 110 7.13 -12.13 15.85
C ALA A 110 7.40 -11.64 14.42
N GLY A 111 8.68 -11.62 14.03
CA GLY A 111 9.13 -11.41 12.66
C GLY A 111 8.50 -12.36 11.63
N ALA A 112 8.54 -13.66 11.90
CA ALA A 112 7.94 -14.68 11.04
C ALA A 112 6.41 -14.50 10.89
N SER A 113 5.72 -14.21 12.00
CA SER A 113 4.29 -13.83 12.00
C SER A 113 4.03 -12.62 11.11
N ALA A 114 4.80 -11.56 11.29
CA ALA A 114 4.65 -10.32 10.52
C ALA A 114 4.94 -10.54 9.03
N ALA A 115 5.92 -11.38 8.69
CA ALA A 115 6.25 -11.68 7.30
C ALA A 115 5.07 -12.36 6.58
N MET A 116 4.41 -13.32 7.26
CA MET A 116 3.25 -14.01 6.70
C MET A 116 2.03 -13.09 6.58
N VAL A 117 1.77 -12.26 7.60
CA VAL A 117 0.69 -11.25 7.54
C VAL A 117 0.95 -10.27 6.39
N ALA A 118 2.17 -9.78 6.22
CA ALA A 118 2.52 -8.87 5.12
C ALA A 118 2.30 -9.53 3.76
N LEU A 119 2.76 -10.77 3.58
CA LEU A 119 2.60 -11.50 2.32
C LEU A 119 1.13 -11.63 1.92
N VAL A 120 0.27 -11.96 2.88
CA VAL A 120 -1.18 -12.12 2.67
C VAL A 120 -1.87 -10.77 2.47
N ALA A 121 -1.54 -9.76 3.28
CA ALA A 121 -2.15 -8.45 3.22
C ALA A 121 -1.89 -7.73 1.88
N TYR A 122 -0.62 -7.67 1.45
CA TYR A 122 -0.27 -7.07 0.16
C TYR A 122 -0.81 -7.88 -1.03
N ASN A 123 -0.97 -9.19 -0.87
CA ASN A 123 -1.68 -10.01 -1.85
C ASN A 123 -3.13 -9.55 -2.02
N ALA A 124 -3.85 -9.47 -0.91
CA ALA A 124 -5.26 -9.12 -0.89
C ALA A 124 -5.51 -7.72 -1.48
N LEU A 125 -4.66 -6.74 -1.15
CA LEU A 125 -4.70 -5.40 -1.74
C LEU A 125 -4.58 -5.43 -3.26
N GLN A 126 -3.57 -6.13 -3.78
CA GLN A 126 -3.37 -6.21 -5.22
C GLN A 126 -4.56 -6.91 -5.91
N VAL A 127 -4.95 -8.06 -5.36
CA VAL A 127 -5.98 -8.90 -5.97
C VAL A 127 -7.33 -8.19 -6.02
N GLY A 128 -7.64 -7.39 -4.99
CA GLY A 128 -8.86 -6.57 -4.97
C GLY A 128 -8.92 -5.55 -6.11
N ILE A 129 -7.79 -4.96 -6.52
CA ILE A 129 -7.76 -3.95 -7.59
C ILE A 129 -8.05 -4.54 -8.98
N TYR A 130 -7.74 -5.82 -9.22
CA TYR A 130 -7.99 -6.45 -10.54
C TYR A 130 -9.46 -6.44 -10.95
N GLY A 131 -10.39 -6.52 -9.98
CA GLY A 131 -11.83 -6.45 -10.24
C GLY A 131 -12.22 -5.12 -10.86
N ILE A 132 -11.97 -4.01 -10.15
CA ILE A 132 -12.30 -2.66 -10.66
C ILE A 132 -11.52 -2.35 -11.93
N PHE A 133 -10.25 -2.73 -12.01
CA PHE A 133 -9.48 -2.56 -13.24
C PHE A 133 -10.16 -3.22 -14.45
N GLY A 134 -10.58 -4.48 -14.30
CA GLY A 134 -11.25 -5.21 -15.37
C GLY A 134 -12.60 -4.60 -15.74
N PHE A 135 -13.37 -4.17 -14.74
CA PHE A 135 -14.65 -3.50 -14.94
C PHE A 135 -14.50 -2.19 -15.73
N GLU A 136 -13.58 -1.32 -15.31
CA GLU A 136 -13.34 -0.03 -15.96
C GLU A 136 -12.85 -0.19 -17.40
N VAL A 137 -11.91 -1.11 -17.65
CA VAL A 137 -11.44 -1.39 -19.02
C VAL A 137 -12.59 -1.92 -19.88
N SER A 138 -13.46 -2.76 -19.33
CA SER A 138 -14.63 -3.26 -20.06
C SER A 138 -15.61 -2.13 -20.38
N GLY A 139 -15.86 -1.23 -19.43
CA GLY A 139 -16.67 -0.03 -19.64
C GLY A 139 -16.12 0.87 -20.74
N LEU A 140 -14.81 1.11 -20.77
CA LEU A 140 -14.17 1.89 -21.84
C LEU A 140 -14.27 1.21 -23.21
N LEU A 141 -14.12 -0.12 -23.26
CA LEU A 141 -14.29 -0.88 -24.50
C LEU A 141 -15.73 -0.83 -25.01
N ALA A 142 -16.72 -0.93 -24.13
CA ALA A 142 -18.12 -0.76 -24.48
C ALA A 142 -18.38 0.65 -25.03
N THR A 143 -17.92 1.69 -24.32
CA THR A 143 -18.18 3.09 -24.69
C THR A 143 -17.50 3.53 -25.99
N TYR A 144 -16.22 3.22 -26.19
CA TYR A 144 -15.45 3.76 -27.32
C TYR A 144 -15.20 2.78 -28.46
N ALA A 145 -15.35 1.47 -28.22
CA ALA A 145 -15.11 0.44 -29.22
C ALA A 145 -16.36 -0.40 -29.55
N ASP A 146 -17.50 -0.16 -28.87
CA ASP A 146 -18.74 -0.94 -29.02
C ASP A 146 -18.49 -2.44 -28.78
N LEU A 147 -17.59 -2.75 -27.84
CA LEU A 147 -17.16 -4.11 -27.49
C LEU A 147 -17.57 -4.47 -26.06
N ASP A 148 -18.58 -5.33 -25.94
CA ASP A 148 -19.00 -5.90 -24.66
C ASP A 148 -18.09 -7.05 -24.25
N VAL A 149 -17.15 -6.74 -23.35
CA VAL A 149 -16.18 -7.70 -22.79
C VAL A 149 -16.49 -7.92 -21.32
N ALA A 150 -16.46 -9.17 -20.85
CA ALA A 150 -16.64 -9.46 -19.43
C ALA A 150 -15.41 -9.00 -18.64
N TRP A 151 -15.63 -8.34 -17.48
CA TRP A 151 -14.60 -7.72 -16.62
C TRP A 151 -13.38 -8.62 -16.34
N TRP A 152 -13.60 -9.93 -16.19
CA TRP A 152 -12.53 -10.87 -15.86
C TRP A 152 -11.53 -11.07 -17.01
N ILE A 153 -11.90 -10.79 -18.27
CA ILE A 153 -11.02 -10.89 -19.43
C ILE A 153 -9.89 -9.84 -19.34
N PRO A 154 -10.17 -8.52 -19.32
CA PRO A 154 -9.13 -7.52 -19.15
C PRO A 154 -8.43 -7.63 -17.79
N ALA A 155 -9.10 -8.09 -16.73
CA ALA A 155 -8.45 -8.38 -15.45
C ALA A 155 -7.36 -9.46 -15.58
N LEU A 156 -7.66 -10.60 -16.22
CA LEU A 156 -6.67 -11.67 -16.44
C LEU A 156 -5.57 -11.25 -17.42
N LEU A 157 -5.87 -10.44 -18.43
CA LEU A 157 -4.84 -9.84 -19.28
C LEU A 157 -3.91 -8.95 -18.46
N ALA A 158 -4.44 -8.18 -17.51
CA ALA A 158 -3.62 -7.39 -16.59
C ALA A 158 -2.81 -8.26 -15.63
N VAL A 159 -3.36 -9.38 -15.13
CA VAL A 159 -2.60 -10.35 -14.32
C VAL A 159 -1.38 -10.85 -15.11
N LEU A 160 -1.59 -11.24 -16.37
CA LEU A 160 -0.52 -11.71 -17.25
C LEU A 160 0.50 -10.61 -17.57
N ALA A 161 0.03 -9.40 -17.88
CA ALA A 161 0.89 -8.26 -18.18
C ALA A 161 1.75 -7.87 -16.98
N VAL A 162 1.13 -7.70 -15.80
CA VAL A 162 1.83 -7.35 -14.56
C VAL A 162 2.82 -8.45 -14.15
N GLY A 163 2.43 -9.72 -14.24
CA GLY A 163 3.32 -10.84 -13.96
C GLY A 163 4.52 -10.90 -14.90
N THR A 164 4.30 -10.64 -16.20
CA THR A 164 5.37 -10.61 -17.21
C THR A 164 6.33 -9.45 -16.95
N LEU A 165 5.81 -8.24 -16.68
CA LEU A 165 6.63 -7.07 -16.36
C LEU A 165 7.43 -7.27 -15.07
N GLY A 166 6.81 -7.86 -14.04
CA GLY A 166 7.45 -8.21 -12.78
C GLY A 166 8.59 -9.22 -12.96
N TRP A 167 8.36 -10.28 -13.74
CA TRP A 167 9.38 -11.28 -14.07
C TRP A 167 10.58 -10.69 -14.82
N LEU A 168 10.30 -9.85 -15.81
CA LEU A 168 11.32 -9.22 -16.65
C LEU A 168 12.04 -8.06 -15.94
N LYS A 169 11.62 -7.67 -14.73
CA LYS A 169 12.07 -6.47 -14.02
C LYS A 169 11.96 -5.21 -14.88
N ILE A 170 10.88 -5.13 -15.65
CA ILE A 170 10.60 -3.92 -16.41
C ILE A 170 9.99 -2.94 -15.43
N ASP A 171 10.87 -2.17 -14.79
CA ASP A 171 10.46 -0.96 -14.09
C ASP A 171 9.94 0.00 -15.18
N VAL A 172 8.62 0.18 -15.23
CA VAL A 172 8.03 1.26 -16.03
C VAL A 172 8.74 2.54 -15.61
N ASN A 173 9.27 3.27 -16.59
CA ASN A 173 10.17 4.40 -16.35
C ASN A 173 9.61 5.28 -15.22
N ALA A 174 10.32 5.36 -14.09
CA ALA A 174 9.85 6.06 -12.89
C ALA A 174 9.50 7.54 -13.18
N ARG A 175 10.11 8.13 -14.22
CA ARG A 175 9.74 9.46 -14.71
C ARG A 175 8.36 9.49 -15.37
N VAL A 176 8.02 8.49 -16.18
CA VAL A 176 6.71 8.38 -16.84
C VAL A 176 5.64 8.21 -15.78
N LEU A 177 5.84 7.28 -14.84
CA LEU A 177 4.87 7.05 -13.78
C LEU A 177 4.70 8.27 -12.87
N GLY A 178 5.81 8.95 -12.55
CA GLY A 178 5.76 10.19 -11.79
C GLY A 178 5.05 11.34 -12.52
N VAL A 179 5.19 11.45 -13.84
CA VAL A 179 4.47 12.44 -14.64
C VAL A 179 2.98 12.12 -14.68
N LEU A 180 2.60 10.86 -14.90
CA LEU A 180 1.19 10.44 -14.88
C LEU A 180 0.54 10.76 -13.53
N LEU A 181 1.22 10.44 -12.42
CA LEU A 181 0.75 10.78 -11.08
C LEU A 181 0.57 12.29 -10.88
N LEU A 182 1.50 13.11 -11.37
CA LEU A 182 1.37 14.56 -11.27
C LEU A 182 0.16 15.06 -12.06
N ILE A 183 -0.09 14.50 -13.24
CA ILE A 183 -1.26 14.83 -14.04
C ILE A 183 -2.54 14.38 -13.30
N GLU A 184 -2.58 13.17 -12.75
CA GLU A 184 -3.71 12.68 -11.94
C GLU A 184 -4.04 13.64 -10.79
N VAL A 185 -3.04 14.03 -10.00
CA VAL A 185 -3.22 14.98 -8.89
C VAL A 185 -3.71 16.32 -9.39
N VAL A 186 -3.16 16.84 -10.49
CA VAL A 186 -3.60 18.12 -11.08
C VAL A 186 -5.06 18.05 -11.54
N LEU A 187 -5.48 16.98 -12.21
CA LEU A 187 -6.87 16.86 -12.67
C LEU A 187 -7.83 16.75 -11.49
N VAL A 188 -7.49 15.99 -10.44
CA VAL A 188 -8.31 15.97 -9.23
C VAL A 188 -8.39 17.36 -8.59
N VAL A 189 -7.26 18.10 -8.50
CA VAL A 189 -7.28 19.49 -7.99
C VAL A 189 -8.15 20.40 -8.85
N VAL A 190 -8.16 20.22 -10.18
CA VAL A 190 -9.06 20.96 -11.08
C VAL A 190 -10.52 20.64 -10.76
N PHE A 191 -10.86 19.38 -10.52
CA PHE A 191 -12.18 18.98 -10.03
C PHE A 191 -12.50 19.61 -8.68
N ASP A 192 -11.57 19.57 -7.71
CA ASP A 192 -11.78 20.13 -6.39
C ASP A 192 -12.07 21.64 -6.44
N ILE A 193 -11.32 22.37 -7.27
CA ILE A 193 -11.56 23.80 -7.50
C ILE A 193 -12.93 24.00 -8.16
N ALA A 194 -13.27 23.22 -9.19
CA ALA A 194 -14.56 23.34 -9.88
C ALA A 194 -15.75 23.11 -8.93
N ALA A 195 -15.66 22.08 -8.08
CA ALA A 195 -16.65 21.78 -7.05
C ALA A 195 -16.84 22.93 -6.05
N VAL A 196 -15.76 23.62 -5.68
CA VAL A 196 -15.82 24.77 -4.75
C VAL A 196 -16.34 26.03 -5.45
N THR A 197 -16.01 26.25 -6.72
CA THR A 197 -16.48 27.43 -7.48
C THR A 197 -17.93 27.31 -7.93
N ASP A 198 -18.41 26.09 -8.17
CA ASP A 198 -19.77 25.77 -8.56
C ASP A 198 -20.33 24.64 -7.65
N PRO A 199 -20.63 24.97 -6.38
CA PRO A 199 -21.07 23.98 -5.41
C PRO A 199 -22.48 23.47 -5.70
N GLY A 200 -22.79 22.28 -5.18
CA GLY A 200 -24.14 21.73 -5.22
C GLY A 200 -25.15 22.59 -4.43
N ALA A 201 -26.41 22.15 -4.39
CA ALA A 201 -27.53 22.91 -3.82
C ALA A 201 -27.35 23.33 -2.33
N GLU A 202 -26.51 22.63 -1.58
CA GLU A 202 -26.20 22.90 -0.17
C GLU A 202 -24.99 23.84 0.03
N GLY A 203 -24.38 24.34 -1.05
CA GLY A 203 -23.28 25.30 -1.02
C GLY A 203 -21.95 24.75 -0.47
N LEU A 204 -21.09 25.67 -0.01
CA LEU A 204 -19.79 25.36 0.62
C LEU A 204 -19.95 24.88 2.07
N SER A 205 -20.64 23.76 2.25
CA SER A 205 -20.89 23.19 3.56
C SER A 205 -19.64 22.53 4.15
N LEU A 206 -19.34 22.83 5.42
CA LEU A 206 -18.30 22.15 6.22
C LEU A 206 -18.88 21.00 7.06
N HIS A 207 -20.14 20.59 6.79
CA HIS A 207 -20.81 19.54 7.56
C HIS A 207 -20.02 18.23 7.61
N ALA A 208 -19.31 17.89 6.53
CA ALA A 208 -18.45 16.70 6.46
C ALA A 208 -17.23 16.73 7.42
N PHE A 209 -16.95 17.86 8.07
CA PHE A 209 -15.97 17.99 9.14
C PHE A 209 -16.59 18.00 10.55
N ASN A 210 -17.92 17.91 10.68
CA ASN A 210 -18.57 17.80 11.99
C ASN A 210 -18.34 16.39 12.57
N PRO A 211 -17.79 16.23 13.78
CA PRO A 211 -17.67 14.93 14.45
C PRO A 211 -18.98 14.14 14.54
N ASP A 212 -20.15 14.77 14.56
CA ASP A 212 -21.44 14.08 14.58
C ASP A 212 -21.70 13.24 13.31
N THR A 213 -21.00 13.55 12.21
CA THR A 213 -21.03 12.75 10.98
C THR A 213 -20.21 11.47 11.06
N LEU A 214 -19.46 11.28 12.14
CA LEU A 214 -18.75 10.05 12.49
C LEU A 214 -19.56 9.25 13.52
N THR A 215 -20.83 9.03 13.23
CA THR A 215 -21.74 8.25 14.07
C THR A 215 -22.30 7.07 13.29
N GLY A 216 -22.64 5.99 14.00
CA GLY A 216 -23.18 4.76 13.40
C GLY A 216 -22.19 3.59 13.37
N ALA A 217 -22.69 2.42 12.97
CA ALA A 217 -21.92 1.17 12.92
C ALA A 217 -20.81 1.18 11.84
N GLY A 218 -20.82 2.15 10.92
CA GLY A 218 -19.87 2.23 9.80
C GLY A 218 -18.58 3.03 10.07
N VAL A 219 -18.35 3.51 11.30
CA VAL A 219 -17.15 4.33 11.59
C VAL A 219 -15.88 3.49 11.61
N GLY A 220 -15.94 2.32 12.25
CA GLY A 220 -14.83 1.38 12.30
C GLY A 220 -14.39 0.91 10.92
N THR A 221 -15.38 0.67 10.07
CA THR A 221 -15.21 0.25 8.69
C THR A 221 -14.65 1.36 7.81
N ALA A 222 -15.21 2.56 7.90
CA ALA A 222 -14.70 3.73 7.16
C ALA A 222 -13.24 4.06 7.55
N LEU A 223 -12.86 3.91 8.82
CA LEU A 223 -11.46 4.06 9.25
C LEU A 223 -10.53 3.06 8.56
N CYS A 224 -10.94 1.80 8.40
CA CYS A 224 -10.13 0.78 7.73
C CYS A 224 -9.89 1.13 6.25
N PHE A 225 -10.97 1.44 5.52
CA PHE A 225 -10.91 1.83 4.11
C PHE A 225 -10.11 3.12 3.89
N CYS A 226 -10.34 4.13 4.73
CA CYS A 226 -9.57 5.36 4.64
C CYS A 226 -8.09 5.13 4.97
N ILE A 227 -7.73 4.19 5.86
CA ILE A 227 -6.31 3.79 6.02
C ILE A 227 -5.76 3.14 4.74
N ALA A 228 -6.55 2.31 4.05
CA ALA A 228 -6.14 1.69 2.79
C ALA A 228 -5.65 2.73 1.77
N ALA A 229 -6.28 3.91 1.74
CA ALA A 229 -5.87 5.03 0.89
C ALA A 229 -4.48 5.59 1.22
N PHE A 230 -4.01 5.49 2.47
CA PHE A 230 -2.67 5.95 2.84
C PHE A 230 -1.56 4.96 2.51
N LEU A 231 -1.89 3.71 2.14
CA LEU A 231 -0.89 2.66 1.97
C LEU A 231 0.08 2.97 0.82
N GLY A 232 1.37 2.94 1.14
CA GLY A 232 2.46 3.25 0.22
C GLY A 232 3.60 4.01 0.91
N PHE A 233 3.28 4.92 1.85
CA PHE A 233 4.30 5.72 2.55
C PHE A 233 5.30 4.85 3.34
N GLU A 234 4.80 3.75 3.88
CA GLU A 234 5.56 2.80 4.68
C GLU A 234 6.50 1.92 3.84
N GLN A 235 6.41 1.98 2.51
CA GLN A 235 7.33 1.35 1.57
C GLN A 235 8.61 2.17 1.36
N ALA A 236 8.66 3.44 1.77
CA ALA A 236 9.87 4.26 1.61
C ALA A 236 11.15 3.57 2.13
N PRO A 237 11.15 2.87 3.28
CA PRO A 237 12.31 2.12 3.74
C PRO A 237 12.67 0.89 2.91
N VAL A 238 11.74 0.30 2.14
CA VAL A 238 12.04 -0.82 1.22
C VAL A 238 13.01 -0.36 0.13
N TYR A 239 12.87 0.88 -0.32
CA TYR A 239 13.75 1.50 -1.31
C TYR A 239 15.01 2.12 -0.70
N ALA A 240 15.27 1.93 0.61
CA ALA A 240 16.42 2.51 1.28
C ALA A 240 17.76 2.04 0.65
N GLU A 241 17.83 0.78 0.21
CA GLU A 241 19.04 0.23 -0.45
C GLU A 241 19.32 0.87 -1.81
N GLU A 242 18.30 1.44 -2.46
CA GLU A 242 18.39 2.07 -3.79
C GLU A 242 18.48 3.61 -3.69
N THR A 243 18.44 4.17 -2.48
CA THR A 243 18.39 5.61 -2.19
C THR A 243 19.76 6.15 -1.80
N SER A 244 20.14 7.33 -2.31
CA SER A 244 21.49 7.88 -2.10
C SER A 244 21.80 8.40 -0.69
N ARG A 245 20.76 8.80 0.05
CA ARG A 245 20.85 9.26 1.45
C ARG A 245 19.70 8.73 2.29
N PRO A 246 19.62 7.40 2.53
CA PRO A 246 18.43 6.77 3.09
C PRO A 246 18.09 7.30 4.49
N HIS A 247 19.11 7.58 5.31
CA HIS A 247 18.97 8.11 6.68
C HIS A 247 18.36 9.53 6.78
N VAL A 248 18.23 10.25 5.66
CA VAL A 248 17.60 11.58 5.59
C VAL A 248 16.37 11.54 4.70
N LEU A 249 16.47 10.89 3.53
CA LEU A 249 15.43 10.95 2.51
C LEU A 249 14.23 10.07 2.87
N VAL A 250 14.43 8.89 3.45
CA VAL A 250 13.32 7.99 3.83
C VAL A 250 12.41 8.66 4.86
N PRO A 251 12.91 9.17 6.01
CA PRO A 251 12.08 9.92 6.95
C PRO A 251 11.33 11.09 6.32
N ARG A 252 12.02 11.91 5.51
CA ARG A 252 11.42 13.10 4.88
C ARG A 252 10.29 12.71 3.93
N VAL A 253 10.50 11.69 3.11
CA VAL A 253 9.48 11.21 2.17
C VAL A 253 8.29 10.64 2.89
N MET A 254 8.47 9.87 3.98
CA MET A 254 7.34 9.37 4.77
C MET A 254 6.45 10.51 5.28
N PHE A 255 7.03 11.54 5.91
CA PHE A 255 6.25 12.67 6.42
C PHE A 255 5.59 13.48 5.31
N LEU A 256 6.30 13.75 4.22
CA LEU A 256 5.75 14.46 3.06
C LEU A 256 4.61 13.68 2.41
N ALA A 257 4.75 12.36 2.27
CA ALA A 257 3.73 11.49 1.71
C ALA A 257 2.50 11.47 2.61
N VAL A 258 2.63 11.16 3.91
CA VAL A 258 1.47 11.11 4.82
C VAL A 258 0.76 12.46 4.91
N ALA A 259 1.50 13.57 5.09
CA ALA A 259 0.90 14.88 5.19
C ALA A 259 0.24 15.32 3.88
N GLY A 260 0.90 15.09 2.74
CA GLY A 260 0.37 15.42 1.42
C GLY A 260 -0.89 14.62 1.11
N VAL A 261 -0.87 13.32 1.36
CA VAL A 261 -2.03 12.42 1.19
C VAL A 261 -3.18 12.82 2.11
N ALA A 262 -2.92 13.12 3.38
CA ALA A 262 -3.96 13.53 4.33
C ALA A 262 -4.66 14.82 3.88
N VAL A 263 -3.90 15.84 3.49
CA VAL A 263 -4.47 17.11 3.02
C VAL A 263 -5.20 16.92 1.70
N PHE A 264 -4.56 16.25 0.73
CA PHE A 264 -5.15 16.02 -0.59
C PHE A 264 -6.47 15.25 -0.47
N PHE A 265 -6.49 14.11 0.21
CA PHE A 265 -7.71 13.30 0.32
C PHE A 265 -8.78 13.94 1.20
N ALA A 266 -8.42 14.68 2.25
CA ALA A 266 -9.42 15.44 3.01
C ALA A 266 -10.10 16.50 2.14
N LEU A 267 -9.33 17.22 1.31
CA LEU A 267 -9.85 18.24 0.41
C LEU A 267 -10.67 17.65 -0.73
N SER A 268 -10.18 16.59 -1.40
CA SER A 268 -10.91 15.98 -2.52
C SER A 268 -12.17 15.24 -2.05
N SER A 269 -12.12 14.58 -0.89
CA SER A 269 -13.30 14.01 -0.26
C SER A 269 -14.31 15.09 0.09
N TRP A 270 -13.86 16.25 0.60
CA TRP A 270 -14.73 17.38 0.88
C TRP A 270 -15.32 17.96 -0.41
N ALA A 271 -14.53 18.10 -1.47
CA ALA A 271 -14.99 18.55 -2.77
C ALA A 271 -16.09 17.64 -3.35
N LEU A 272 -15.98 16.32 -3.21
CA LEU A 272 -17.05 15.38 -3.58
C LEU A 272 -18.35 15.68 -2.81
N THR A 273 -18.26 15.92 -1.50
CA THR A 273 -19.44 16.30 -0.70
C THR A 273 -20.03 17.65 -1.09
N VAL A 274 -19.19 18.63 -1.45
CA VAL A 274 -19.62 19.97 -1.88
C VAL A 274 -20.26 19.92 -3.26
N ALA A 275 -19.68 19.19 -4.20
CA ALA A 275 -20.22 19.00 -5.55
C ALA A 275 -21.59 18.31 -5.51
N THR A 276 -21.76 17.33 -4.62
CA THR A 276 -23.00 16.54 -4.57
C THR A 276 -24.07 17.17 -3.66
N GLY A 277 -23.64 17.85 -2.60
CA GLY A 277 -24.46 18.17 -1.42
C GLY A 277 -24.28 17.10 -0.32
N PRO A 278 -23.93 17.49 0.92
CA PRO A 278 -23.70 16.54 2.02
C PRO A 278 -24.86 15.59 2.30
N SER A 279 -26.11 16.01 2.06
CA SER A 279 -27.28 15.15 2.26
C SER A 279 -27.46 14.10 1.16
N LYS A 280 -26.84 14.29 -0.01
CA LYS A 280 -27.01 13.43 -1.19
C LYS A 280 -25.82 12.54 -1.49
N ILE A 281 -24.64 12.86 -0.96
CA ILE A 281 -23.38 12.15 -1.29
C ILE A 281 -23.48 10.64 -1.15
N VAL A 282 -24.11 10.12 -0.09
CA VAL A 282 -24.27 8.69 0.14
C VAL A 282 -25.17 8.06 -0.93
N GLY A 283 -26.35 8.63 -1.18
CA GLY A 283 -27.29 8.12 -2.18
C GLY A 283 -26.72 8.16 -3.59
N THR A 284 -26.08 9.27 -3.98
CA THR A 284 -25.43 9.39 -5.29
C THR A 284 -24.24 8.43 -5.40
N ALA A 285 -23.48 8.20 -4.34
CA ALA A 285 -22.42 7.19 -4.34
C ALA A 285 -22.98 5.77 -4.47
N GLN A 286 -24.14 5.46 -3.90
CA GLN A 286 -24.81 4.16 -4.08
C GLN A 286 -25.30 3.96 -5.51
N GLU A 287 -25.80 5.02 -6.15
CA GLU A 287 -26.25 4.97 -7.55
C GLU A 287 -25.09 4.89 -8.54
N GLN A 288 -24.03 5.69 -8.33
CA GLN A 288 -22.94 5.83 -9.28
C GLN A 288 -21.75 4.90 -9.00
N SER A 289 -21.60 4.40 -7.76
CA SER A 289 -20.45 3.58 -7.34
C SER A 289 -19.11 4.24 -7.70
N ALA A 290 -18.18 3.51 -8.32
CA ALA A 290 -16.91 4.03 -8.85
C ALA A 290 -17.09 5.10 -9.96
N GLY A 291 -18.31 5.24 -10.51
CA GLY A 291 -18.70 6.26 -11.48
C GLY A 291 -18.91 7.67 -10.89
N LEU A 292 -18.97 7.82 -9.56
CA LEU A 292 -19.37 9.09 -8.92
C LEU A 292 -18.52 10.28 -9.36
N LEU A 293 -17.18 10.14 -9.36
CA LEU A 293 -16.29 11.23 -9.76
C LEU A 293 -16.54 11.63 -11.22
N PHE A 294 -16.66 10.64 -12.11
CA PHE A 294 -16.87 10.85 -13.54
C PHE A 294 -18.22 11.50 -13.84
N PHE A 295 -19.27 11.04 -13.16
CA PHE A 295 -20.60 11.65 -13.22
C PHE A 295 -20.55 13.15 -12.83
N LEU A 296 -19.82 13.48 -11.76
CA LEU A 296 -19.70 14.86 -11.29
C LEU A 296 -18.81 15.73 -12.18
N THR A 297 -17.79 15.15 -12.83
CA THR A 297 -16.90 15.88 -13.75
C THR A 297 -17.55 16.09 -15.10
N GLU A 298 -18.37 15.16 -15.60
CA GLU A 298 -19.00 15.28 -16.91
C GLU A 298 -19.90 16.51 -16.99
N SER A 299 -20.73 16.72 -15.97
CA SER A 299 -21.64 17.87 -15.92
C SER A 299 -20.94 19.22 -15.68
N ARG A 300 -19.73 19.22 -15.11
CA ARG A 300 -19.02 20.44 -14.65
C ARG A 300 -17.85 20.86 -15.53
N LEU A 301 -17.10 19.87 -16.01
CA LEU A 301 -15.83 20.04 -16.71
C LEU A 301 -15.90 19.50 -18.15
N GLY A 302 -17.00 18.82 -18.50
CA GLY A 302 -17.28 18.32 -19.84
C GLY A 302 -16.73 16.92 -20.11
N GLY A 303 -17.19 16.32 -21.21
CA GLY A 303 -16.86 14.95 -21.61
C GLY A 303 -15.36 14.73 -21.78
N THR A 304 -14.67 15.61 -22.51
CA THR A 304 -13.22 15.44 -22.77
C THR A 304 -12.37 15.40 -21.50
N PHE A 305 -12.70 16.20 -20.49
CA PHE A 305 -12.00 16.15 -19.20
C PHE A 305 -12.22 14.79 -18.52
N THR A 306 -13.46 14.32 -18.54
CA THR A 306 -13.90 13.05 -17.95
C THR A 306 -13.27 11.86 -18.67
N ASP A 307 -13.17 11.88 -20.01
CA ASP A 307 -12.50 10.87 -20.83
C ASP A 307 -11.01 10.73 -20.44
N VAL A 308 -10.31 11.86 -20.32
CA VAL A 308 -8.90 11.88 -19.90
C VAL A 308 -8.75 11.33 -18.49
N LEU A 309 -9.68 11.65 -17.59
CA LEU A 309 -9.70 11.16 -16.23
C LEU A 309 -9.89 9.64 -16.18
N HIS A 310 -10.79 9.08 -17.00
CA HIS A 310 -10.99 7.63 -17.11
C HIS A 310 -9.72 6.90 -17.57
N VAL A 311 -9.05 7.43 -18.60
CA VAL A 311 -7.79 6.84 -19.09
C VAL A 311 -6.74 6.86 -17.99
N LEU A 312 -6.59 7.99 -17.29
CA LEU A 312 -5.63 8.09 -16.20
C LEU A 312 -5.98 7.17 -15.03
N PHE A 313 -7.26 7.03 -14.69
CA PHE A 313 -7.73 6.12 -13.65
C PHE A 313 -7.31 4.67 -13.93
N VAL A 314 -7.53 4.19 -15.16
CA VAL A 314 -7.09 2.85 -15.58
C VAL A 314 -5.57 2.71 -15.54
N THR A 315 -4.82 3.71 -16.04
CA THR A 315 -3.35 3.65 -16.00
C THR A 315 -2.79 3.70 -14.58
N GLY A 316 -3.41 4.47 -13.68
CA GLY A 316 -3.05 4.58 -12.28
C GLY A 316 -3.32 3.28 -11.52
N MET A 317 -4.46 2.62 -11.78
CA MET A 317 -4.74 1.28 -11.26
C MET A 317 -3.72 0.24 -11.75
N PHE A 318 -3.36 0.27 -13.04
CA PHE A 318 -2.32 -0.62 -13.57
C PHE A 318 -0.97 -0.41 -12.87
N ALA A 319 -0.62 0.85 -12.59
CA ALA A 319 0.58 1.18 -11.85
C ALA A 319 0.53 0.70 -10.39
N ALA A 320 -0.61 0.85 -9.71
CA ALA A 320 -0.81 0.32 -8.37
C ALA A 320 -0.66 -1.22 -8.35
N LEU A 321 -1.27 -1.91 -9.32
CA LEU A 321 -1.15 -3.37 -9.48
C LEU A 321 0.32 -3.78 -9.62
N LEU A 322 1.10 -3.09 -10.46
CA LEU A 322 2.53 -3.36 -10.63
C LEU A 322 3.32 -3.09 -9.33
N SER A 323 2.99 -2.00 -8.63
CA SER A 323 3.64 -1.64 -7.36
C SER A 323 3.43 -2.71 -6.29
N PHE A 324 2.17 -3.10 -6.03
CA PHE A 324 1.87 -4.16 -5.07
C PHE A 324 2.47 -5.52 -5.50
N HIS A 325 2.49 -5.82 -6.80
CA HIS A 325 3.14 -7.03 -7.31
C HIS A 325 4.63 -7.08 -6.92
N ASN A 326 5.32 -5.96 -7.10
CA ASN A 326 6.73 -5.84 -6.77
C ASN A 326 6.96 -5.93 -5.26
N VAL A 327 6.06 -5.36 -4.44
CA VAL A 327 6.11 -5.50 -2.98
C VAL A 327 6.00 -6.97 -2.58
N VAL A 328 4.98 -7.68 -3.06
CA VAL A 328 4.78 -9.11 -2.73
C VAL A 328 5.99 -9.95 -3.17
N ALA A 329 6.50 -9.72 -4.39
CA ALA A 329 7.66 -10.44 -4.89
C ALA A 329 8.93 -10.19 -4.04
N ARG A 330 9.13 -8.95 -3.56
CA ARG A 330 10.24 -8.59 -2.65
C ARG A 330 10.08 -9.22 -1.27
N TYR A 331 8.88 -9.28 -0.72
CA TYR A 331 8.59 -9.99 0.52
C TYR A 331 8.88 -11.49 0.39
N ALA A 332 8.38 -12.13 -0.67
CA ALA A 332 8.64 -13.55 -0.92
C ALA A 332 10.14 -13.84 -1.06
N PHE A 333 10.88 -12.94 -1.72
CA PHE A 333 12.33 -13.03 -1.85
C PHE A 333 13.08 -12.94 -0.51
N ALA A 334 12.73 -11.95 0.31
CA ALA A 334 13.31 -11.79 1.63
C ALA A 334 13.02 -13.01 2.53
N MET A 335 11.78 -13.49 2.52
CA MET A 335 11.37 -14.70 3.24
C MET A 335 12.12 -15.96 2.76
N GLY A 336 12.32 -16.12 1.46
CA GLY A 336 13.07 -17.24 0.89
C GLY A 336 14.55 -17.25 1.29
N ARG A 337 15.17 -16.06 1.40
CA ARG A 337 16.56 -15.92 1.86
C ARG A 337 16.74 -16.27 3.34
N GLU A 338 15.72 -16.00 4.15
CA GLU A 338 15.73 -16.21 5.60
C GLU A 338 15.14 -17.57 6.01
N GLY A 339 14.74 -18.39 5.04
CA GLY A 339 14.25 -19.75 5.27
C GLY A 339 12.79 -19.83 5.74
N LEU A 340 12.04 -18.73 5.63
CA LEU A 340 10.58 -18.69 5.86
C LEU A 340 9.80 -19.18 4.63
N LEU A 341 10.41 -19.16 3.44
CA LEU A 341 9.90 -19.82 2.24
C LEU A 341 10.96 -20.77 1.67
N PRO A 342 10.59 -21.70 0.76
CA PRO A 342 11.56 -22.52 0.06
C PRO A 342 12.69 -21.70 -0.55
N ALA A 343 13.92 -22.24 -0.55
CA ALA A 343 15.12 -21.51 -0.98
C ALA A 343 15.06 -20.99 -2.42
N ALA A 344 14.19 -21.55 -3.27
CA ALA A 344 13.93 -21.05 -4.62
C ALA A 344 13.37 -19.62 -4.64
N PHE A 345 12.60 -19.22 -3.61
CA PHE A 345 12.10 -17.86 -3.47
C PHE A 345 13.21 -16.85 -3.17
N GLY A 346 14.28 -17.27 -2.51
CA GLY A 346 15.43 -16.41 -2.18
C GLY A 346 16.43 -16.18 -3.32
N ARG A 347 16.09 -16.54 -4.56
CA ARG A 347 16.94 -16.39 -5.75
C ARG A 347 16.39 -15.30 -6.67
N THR A 348 17.27 -14.53 -7.30
CA THR A 348 16.88 -13.62 -8.37
C THR A 348 17.01 -14.30 -9.74
N SER A 349 16.33 -13.77 -10.76
CA SER A 349 16.48 -14.21 -12.16
C SER A 349 17.85 -13.78 -12.71
N GLY A 350 18.56 -14.69 -13.38
CA GLY A 350 19.94 -14.45 -13.83
C GLY A 350 20.13 -13.31 -14.85
N SER A 351 19.09 -12.97 -15.65
CA SER A 351 19.19 -11.91 -16.67
C SER A 351 18.68 -10.54 -16.21
N SER A 352 17.69 -10.47 -15.32
CA SER A 352 17.07 -9.21 -14.88
C SER A 352 17.38 -8.85 -13.42
N GLY A 353 17.80 -9.80 -12.58
CA GLY A 353 18.01 -9.58 -11.15
C GLY A 353 16.72 -9.26 -10.39
N ALA A 354 15.57 -9.71 -10.90
CA ALA A 354 14.26 -9.60 -10.25
C ALA A 354 13.96 -10.83 -9.39
N PRO A 355 13.11 -10.71 -8.36
CA PRO A 355 12.59 -11.84 -7.60
C PRO A 355 11.53 -12.63 -8.39
N GLY A 356 11.95 -13.28 -9.50
CA GLY A 356 11.04 -13.89 -10.46
C GLY A 356 10.13 -14.97 -9.86
N THR A 357 10.61 -15.80 -8.94
CA THR A 357 9.79 -16.82 -8.27
C THR A 357 8.70 -16.21 -7.38
N GLY A 358 8.97 -15.08 -6.75
CA GLY A 358 7.97 -14.30 -6.02
C GLY A 358 6.91 -13.72 -6.95
N SER A 359 7.31 -13.20 -8.12
CA SER A 359 6.39 -12.71 -9.15
C SER A 359 5.50 -13.83 -9.73
N LEU A 360 6.05 -15.02 -9.97
CA LEU A 360 5.25 -16.17 -10.42
C LEU A 360 4.22 -16.60 -9.37
N LEU A 361 4.62 -16.67 -8.09
CA LEU A 361 3.69 -16.96 -7.00
C LEU A 361 2.55 -15.94 -6.99
N GLN A 362 2.88 -14.66 -7.09
CA GLN A 362 1.86 -13.61 -7.06
C GLN A 362 0.93 -13.65 -8.27
N THR A 363 1.48 -13.92 -9.45
CA THR A 363 0.70 -14.08 -10.69
C THR A 363 -0.26 -15.27 -10.56
N ALA A 364 0.22 -16.40 -10.05
CA ALA A 364 -0.59 -17.60 -9.87
C ALA A 364 -1.73 -17.38 -8.85
N VAL A 365 -1.44 -16.76 -7.70
CA VAL A 365 -2.46 -16.43 -6.70
C VAL A 365 -3.50 -15.47 -7.30
N SER A 366 -3.06 -14.41 -7.98
CA SER A 366 -3.95 -13.44 -8.60
C SER A 366 -4.85 -14.09 -9.66
N ALA A 367 -4.29 -14.94 -10.53
CA ALA A 367 -5.05 -15.66 -11.54
C ALA A 367 -6.09 -16.59 -10.91
N VAL A 368 -5.73 -17.35 -9.88
CA VAL A 368 -6.65 -18.26 -9.19
C VAL A 368 -7.82 -17.50 -8.56
N VAL A 369 -7.55 -16.39 -7.88
CA VAL A 369 -8.63 -15.62 -7.23
C VAL A 369 -9.53 -14.96 -8.28
N VAL A 370 -8.97 -14.32 -9.30
CA VAL A 370 -9.76 -13.70 -10.38
C VAL A 370 -10.60 -14.74 -11.12
N ILE A 371 -10.04 -15.91 -11.45
CA ILE A 371 -10.79 -17.01 -12.07
C ILE A 371 -11.87 -17.53 -11.12
N GLY A 372 -11.59 -17.64 -9.83
CA GLY A 372 -12.56 -18.06 -8.82
C GLY A 372 -13.78 -17.14 -8.78
N PHE A 373 -13.56 -15.81 -8.75
CA PHE A 373 -14.64 -14.82 -8.83
C PHE A 373 -15.33 -14.81 -10.18
N ALA A 374 -14.61 -15.04 -11.27
CA ALA A 374 -15.20 -15.14 -12.61
C ALA A 374 -16.07 -16.38 -12.81
N ILE A 375 -15.76 -17.50 -12.14
CA ILE A 375 -16.58 -18.71 -12.15
C ILE A 375 -17.78 -18.58 -11.20
N ALA A 376 -17.58 -17.92 -10.05
CA ALA A 376 -18.64 -17.63 -9.09
C ALA A 376 -19.57 -16.47 -9.52
N ASP A 377 -19.26 -15.83 -10.65
CA ASP A 377 -20.12 -14.85 -11.33
C ASP A 377 -21.33 -15.58 -11.94
N ASP A 378 -22.30 -15.90 -11.08
CA ASP A 378 -23.61 -16.46 -11.48
C ASP A 378 -24.38 -15.35 -12.21
N LYS A 379 -24.04 -15.12 -13.49
CA LYS A 379 -24.78 -14.22 -14.39
C LYS A 379 -26.15 -14.81 -14.73
N PRO A 380 -27.18 -14.63 -13.90
CA PRO A 380 -28.45 -14.13 -14.44
C PRO A 380 -29.19 -13.19 -13.48
N ALA A 381 -29.62 -12.03 -13.99
CA ALA A 381 -30.48 -11.02 -13.34
C ALA A 381 -29.90 -10.22 -12.14
N GLY A 382 -28.65 -10.44 -11.74
CA GLY A 382 -27.90 -9.62 -10.77
C GLY A 382 -26.87 -8.72 -11.46
N ASP A 383 -26.61 -7.56 -10.88
CA ASP A 383 -25.68 -6.54 -11.38
C ASP A 383 -24.25 -7.11 -11.58
N PRO A 384 -23.65 -7.03 -12.78
CA PRO A 384 -22.29 -7.52 -13.04
C PRO A 384 -21.19 -6.84 -12.21
N THR A 385 -21.53 -5.76 -11.48
CA THR A 385 -20.63 -5.10 -10.54
C THR A 385 -20.49 -5.84 -9.20
N GLU A 386 -21.40 -6.75 -8.84
CA GLU A 386 -21.38 -7.37 -7.51
C GLU A 386 -20.11 -8.21 -7.24
N PRO A 387 -19.67 -9.14 -8.12
CA PRO A 387 -18.40 -9.85 -7.93
C PRO A 387 -17.18 -8.93 -7.94
N VAL A 388 -17.24 -7.85 -8.73
CA VAL A 388 -16.19 -6.83 -8.82
C VAL A 388 -16.06 -6.06 -7.51
N LEU A 389 -17.19 -5.60 -6.98
CA LEU A 389 -17.28 -4.87 -5.72
C LEU A 389 -16.89 -5.78 -4.55
N HIS A 390 -17.32 -7.04 -4.51
CA HIS A 390 -16.88 -8.01 -3.52
C HIS A 390 -15.37 -8.24 -3.58
N LEU A 391 -14.81 -8.47 -4.77
CA LEU A 391 -13.37 -8.66 -4.92
C LEU A 391 -12.58 -7.45 -4.40
N PHE A 392 -13.00 -6.24 -4.79
CA PHE A 392 -12.37 -5.00 -4.38
C PHE A 392 -12.49 -4.74 -2.88
N THR A 393 -13.71 -4.82 -2.35
CA THR A 393 -13.97 -4.52 -0.94
C THR A 393 -13.34 -5.57 -0.04
N TRP A 394 -13.51 -6.86 -0.32
CA TRP A 394 -12.96 -7.93 0.51
C TRP A 394 -11.43 -7.91 0.47
N GLY A 395 -10.83 -7.83 -0.72
CA GLY A 395 -9.38 -7.74 -0.88
C GLY A 395 -8.78 -6.50 -0.22
N GLY A 396 -9.41 -5.34 -0.45
CA GLY A 396 -9.04 -4.06 0.15
C GLY A 396 -9.05 -4.10 1.68
N ASN A 397 -10.10 -4.66 2.28
CA ASN A 397 -10.28 -4.69 3.73
C ASN A 397 -9.43 -5.72 4.44
N ILE A 398 -9.29 -6.93 3.88
CA ILE A 398 -8.34 -7.93 4.39
C ILE A 398 -6.93 -7.34 4.36
N GLY A 399 -6.57 -6.73 3.24
CA GLY A 399 -5.30 -6.07 3.02
C GLY A 399 -5.02 -4.95 4.02
N ALA A 400 -5.95 -4.00 4.13
CA ALA A 400 -5.86 -2.87 5.04
C ALA A 400 -5.76 -3.33 6.50
N LEU A 401 -6.61 -4.27 6.94
CA LEU A 401 -6.53 -4.85 8.29
C LEU A 401 -5.15 -5.45 8.56
N GLY A 402 -4.60 -6.23 7.62
CA GLY A 402 -3.27 -6.81 7.76
C GLY A 402 -2.19 -5.75 7.91
N VAL A 403 -2.23 -4.68 7.12
CA VAL A 403 -1.25 -3.58 7.22
C VAL A 403 -1.44 -2.77 8.51
N ILE A 404 -2.67 -2.52 8.97
CA ILE A 404 -2.94 -1.88 10.26
C ILE A 404 -2.32 -2.68 11.41
N VAL A 405 -2.50 -4.00 11.42
CA VAL A 405 -1.91 -4.89 12.43
C VAL A 405 -0.38 -4.86 12.36
N LEU A 406 0.21 -4.81 11.15
CA LEU A 406 1.66 -4.66 10.99
C LEU A 406 2.18 -3.31 11.49
N MET A 407 1.48 -2.21 11.20
CA MET A 407 1.82 -0.89 11.71
C MET A 407 1.74 -0.85 13.24
N ALA A 408 0.68 -1.42 13.83
CA ALA A 408 0.54 -1.52 15.28
C ALA A 408 1.69 -2.33 15.89
N ALA A 409 2.00 -3.51 15.35
CA ALA A 409 3.11 -4.34 15.81
C ALA A 409 4.47 -3.64 15.63
N ALA A 410 4.67 -2.91 14.54
CA ALA A 410 5.87 -2.13 14.29
C ALA A 410 6.02 -0.98 15.31
N SER A 411 4.94 -0.29 15.66
CA SER A 411 4.93 0.71 16.73
C SER A 411 5.44 0.15 18.06
N PHE A 412 4.94 -1.00 18.50
CA PHE A 412 5.44 -1.65 19.71
C PHE A 412 6.87 -2.20 19.55
N SER A 413 7.25 -2.61 18.34
CA SER A 413 8.61 -3.02 18.03
C SER A 413 9.62 -1.88 18.18
N VAL A 414 9.28 -0.66 17.72
CA VAL A 414 10.10 0.54 17.92
C VAL A 414 10.37 0.76 19.42
N VAL A 415 9.32 0.63 20.25
CA VAL A 415 9.43 0.79 21.70
C VAL A 415 10.38 -0.24 22.29
N ALA A 416 10.16 -1.53 21.97
CA ALA A 416 10.99 -2.62 22.46
C ALA A 416 12.46 -2.49 21.99
N PHE A 417 12.68 -2.06 20.76
CA PHE A 417 13.99 -1.89 20.15
C PHE A 417 14.85 -0.85 20.90
N PHE A 418 14.30 0.35 21.15
CA PHE A 418 15.04 1.40 21.85
C PHE A 418 15.14 1.16 23.35
N ALA A 419 14.12 0.56 23.98
CA ALA A 419 14.16 0.19 25.39
C ALA A 419 15.28 -0.82 25.69
N ARG A 420 15.43 -1.87 24.87
CA ARG A 420 16.47 -2.88 25.02
C ARG A 420 17.89 -2.34 24.81
N ARG A 421 18.04 -1.24 24.08
CA ARG A 421 19.34 -0.58 23.83
C ARG A 421 19.69 0.50 24.85
N GLY A 422 18.89 0.67 25.91
CA GLY A 422 19.10 1.73 26.92
C GLY A 422 18.89 3.14 26.38
N ALA A 423 18.28 3.29 25.19
CA ALA A 423 18.07 4.57 24.53
C ALA A 423 16.69 5.19 24.83
N ALA A 424 15.98 4.67 25.84
CA ALA A 424 14.62 5.09 26.16
C ALA A 424 14.51 6.55 26.62
N GLY A 425 15.49 7.04 27.38
CA GLY A 425 15.53 8.44 27.83
C GLY A 425 15.67 9.42 26.65
N PRO A 426 16.75 9.33 25.85
CA PRO A 426 16.97 10.23 24.71
C PRO A 426 15.87 10.18 23.64
N GLN A 427 15.12 9.08 23.53
CA GLN A 427 14.07 8.87 22.54
C GLN A 427 12.64 9.00 23.12
N GLY A 428 12.48 9.51 24.35
CA GLY A 428 11.20 9.46 25.09
C GLY A 428 9.96 9.93 24.31
N VAL A 429 10.06 11.07 23.60
CA VAL A 429 8.97 11.59 22.75
C VAL A 429 8.62 10.63 21.60
N ARG A 430 9.63 10.00 20.99
CA ARG A 430 9.43 9.03 19.90
C ARG A 430 8.78 7.74 20.39
N LEU A 431 9.10 7.31 21.61
CA LEU A 431 8.46 6.15 22.22
C LEU A 431 7.01 6.46 22.58
N ALA A 432 6.74 7.62 23.19
CA ALA A 432 5.38 8.04 23.52
C ALA A 432 4.49 8.13 22.28
N THR A 433 4.98 8.75 21.21
CA THR A 433 4.26 8.83 19.92
C THR A 433 4.06 7.45 19.29
N SER A 434 5.06 6.56 19.37
CA SER A 434 4.92 5.17 18.90
C SER A 434 3.87 4.40 19.68
N VAL A 435 3.83 4.52 21.02
CA VAL A 435 2.80 3.87 21.86
C VAL A 435 1.41 4.42 21.52
N LEU A 436 1.27 5.74 21.43
CA LEU A 436 0.00 6.38 21.10
C LEU A 436 -0.52 5.92 19.72
N ALA A 437 0.35 5.90 18.71
CA ALA A 437 0.01 5.40 17.39
C ALA A 437 -0.34 3.91 17.41
N GLY A 438 0.44 3.08 18.12
CA GLY A 438 0.18 1.65 18.24
C GLY A 438 -1.17 1.35 18.90
N VAL A 439 -1.52 2.08 19.97
CA VAL A 439 -2.83 1.96 20.63
C VAL A 439 -3.95 2.43 19.69
N ALA A 440 -3.79 3.57 19.02
CA ALA A 440 -4.78 4.05 18.06
C ALA A 440 -5.02 3.05 16.92
N LEU A 441 -3.95 2.48 16.35
CA LEU A 441 -4.03 1.47 15.29
C LEU A 441 -4.66 0.16 15.78
N LEU A 442 -4.40 -0.27 17.03
CA LEU A 442 -5.09 -1.41 17.62
C LEU A 442 -6.58 -1.15 17.84
N VAL A 443 -6.96 0.07 18.26
CA VAL A 443 -8.36 0.46 18.37
C VAL A 443 -9.04 0.40 17.00
N ILE A 444 -8.39 0.95 15.96
CA ILE A 444 -8.91 0.89 14.59
C ILE A 444 -9.03 -0.56 14.10
N ALA A 445 -8.03 -1.41 14.35
CA ALA A 445 -8.10 -2.84 14.01
C ALA A 445 -9.24 -3.55 14.76
N GLY A 446 -9.45 -3.23 16.04
CA GLY A 446 -10.54 -3.79 16.84
C GLY A 446 -11.92 -3.41 16.27
N TYR A 447 -12.10 -2.14 15.92
CA TYR A 447 -13.32 -1.68 15.24
C TYR A 447 -13.48 -2.30 13.84
N THR A 448 -12.39 -2.42 13.08
CA THR A 448 -12.38 -3.08 11.76
C THR A 448 -12.90 -4.51 11.85
N VAL A 449 -12.40 -5.29 12.82
CA VAL A 449 -12.85 -6.68 13.02
C VAL A 449 -14.29 -6.74 13.53
N LYS A 450 -14.68 -5.82 14.42
CA LYS A 450 -16.03 -5.77 14.97
C LYS A 450 -17.07 -5.50 13.88
N ASP A 451 -16.81 -4.53 13.03
CA ASP A 451 -17.76 -4.06 12.02
C ASP A 451 -17.46 -4.68 10.64
N PHE A 452 -16.72 -5.81 10.61
CA PHE A 452 -16.25 -6.41 9.35
C PHE A 452 -17.38 -6.90 8.45
N ASP A 453 -18.55 -7.23 9.01
CA ASP A 453 -19.76 -7.58 8.26
C ASP A 453 -20.22 -6.45 7.32
N VAL A 454 -20.16 -5.21 7.82
CA VAL A 454 -20.46 -4.00 7.07
C VAL A 454 -19.38 -3.74 6.01
N LEU A 455 -18.10 -4.03 6.30
CA LEU A 455 -16.98 -3.85 5.35
C LEU A 455 -17.16 -4.64 4.06
N VAL A 456 -17.78 -5.81 4.15
CA VAL A 456 -17.84 -6.79 3.07
C VAL A 456 -19.23 -6.94 2.49
N GLY A 457 -20.19 -6.13 2.97
CA GLY A 457 -21.58 -6.14 2.51
C GLY A 457 -22.33 -7.44 2.83
N ALA A 458 -21.83 -8.27 3.76
CA ALA A 458 -22.35 -9.63 3.95
C ALA A 458 -23.62 -9.72 4.80
N GLY A 459 -24.14 -8.59 5.29
CA GLY A 459 -25.30 -8.51 6.17
C GLY A 459 -25.03 -9.01 7.61
N PRO A 460 -25.96 -8.75 8.55
CA PRO A 460 -25.83 -9.21 9.93
C PRO A 460 -25.73 -10.75 10.00
N ASP A 461 -24.87 -11.27 10.88
CA ASP A 461 -24.66 -12.70 11.16
C ASP A 461 -24.00 -13.56 10.07
N SER A 462 -23.47 -12.95 9.01
CA SER A 462 -22.71 -13.73 8.01
C SER A 462 -21.41 -14.31 8.58
N SER A 463 -21.10 -15.55 8.20
CA SER A 463 -19.82 -16.17 8.53
C SER A 463 -18.63 -15.44 7.88
N LEU A 464 -18.87 -14.71 6.77
CA LEU A 464 -17.83 -13.95 6.07
C LEU A 464 -17.16 -12.90 6.96
N SER A 465 -17.93 -12.33 7.90
CA SER A 465 -17.49 -11.34 8.87
C SER A 465 -16.39 -11.84 9.80
N TRP A 466 -16.27 -13.16 9.98
CA TRP A 466 -15.21 -13.79 10.76
C TRP A 466 -14.19 -14.52 9.89
N VAL A 467 -14.62 -15.10 8.76
CA VAL A 467 -13.75 -15.83 7.84
C VAL A 467 -12.71 -14.90 7.21
N LEU A 468 -13.14 -13.75 6.68
CA LEU A 468 -12.26 -12.83 5.95
C LEU A 468 -11.20 -12.18 6.85
N PRO A 469 -11.51 -11.56 8.01
CA PRO A 469 -10.46 -11.09 8.91
C PRO A 469 -9.68 -12.26 9.54
N GLY A 470 -10.32 -13.44 9.66
CA GLY A 470 -9.70 -14.69 10.05
C GLY A 470 -8.53 -15.10 9.14
N ILE A 471 -8.50 -14.70 7.87
CA ILE A 471 -7.36 -14.93 6.96
C ILE A 471 -6.09 -14.27 7.50
N ILE A 472 -6.18 -13.04 8.01
CA ILE A 472 -5.05 -12.35 8.66
C ILE A 472 -4.67 -13.02 9.98
N GLY A 473 -5.66 -13.43 10.78
CA GLY A 473 -5.43 -14.19 12.01
C GLY A 473 -4.71 -15.52 11.76
N LEU A 474 -5.10 -16.26 10.73
CA LEU A 474 -4.48 -17.50 10.29
C LEU A 474 -3.07 -17.27 9.76
N ALA A 475 -2.84 -16.20 8.99
CA ALA A 475 -1.51 -15.81 8.54
C ALA A 475 -0.57 -15.52 9.73
N ALA A 476 -1.06 -14.76 10.73
CA ALA A 476 -0.32 -14.49 11.95
C ALA A 476 -0.02 -15.78 12.73
N ALA A 477 -1.03 -16.62 12.97
CA ALA A 477 -0.85 -17.90 13.66
C ALA A 477 0.12 -18.84 12.93
N GLY A 478 0.00 -18.96 11.61
CA GLY A 478 0.89 -19.75 10.77
C GLY A 478 2.34 -19.28 10.85
N GLY A 479 2.58 -17.97 10.75
CA GLY A 479 3.91 -17.40 10.89
C GLY A 479 4.48 -17.52 12.33
N LEU A 480 3.64 -17.40 13.36
CA LEU A 480 4.04 -17.67 14.75
C LEU A 480 4.49 -19.12 14.94
N VAL A 481 3.68 -20.08 14.48
CA VAL A 481 4.00 -21.52 14.54
C VAL A 481 5.28 -21.81 13.78
N GLN A 482 5.42 -21.28 12.56
CA GLN A 482 6.64 -21.42 11.77
C GLN A 482 7.87 -20.87 12.51
N GLY A 483 7.76 -19.66 13.09
CA GLY A 483 8.82 -19.03 13.86
C GLY A 483 9.21 -19.85 15.10
N LEU A 484 8.25 -20.41 15.83
CA LEU A 484 8.50 -21.29 16.98
C LEU A 484 9.18 -22.60 16.57
N LEU A 485 8.71 -23.23 15.48
CA LEU A 485 9.32 -24.44 14.93
C LEU A 485 10.76 -24.19 14.49
N MET A 486 11.03 -23.08 13.79
CA MET A 486 12.39 -22.70 13.39
C MET A 486 13.28 -22.42 14.59
N ARG A 487 12.76 -21.77 15.64
CA ARG A 487 13.52 -21.55 16.89
C ARG A 487 13.98 -22.86 17.53
N SER A 488 13.14 -23.90 17.48
CA SER A 488 13.46 -25.21 18.06
C SER A 488 14.35 -26.09 17.16
N ARG A 489 14.10 -26.11 15.84
CA ARG A 489 14.76 -27.03 14.90
C ARG A 489 15.99 -26.45 14.22
N ALA A 490 16.04 -25.13 14.05
CA ALA A 490 17.11 -24.43 13.33
C ALA A 490 17.36 -23.04 13.95
N PRO A 491 17.85 -22.97 15.20
CA PRO A 491 17.99 -21.71 15.93
C PRO A 491 18.89 -20.68 15.20
N GLU A 492 19.89 -21.14 14.45
CA GLU A 492 20.73 -20.28 13.62
C GLU A 492 19.94 -19.60 12.49
N ARG A 493 19.00 -20.30 11.85
CA ARG A 493 18.13 -19.72 10.82
C ARG A 493 17.11 -18.77 11.43
N HIS A 494 16.55 -19.13 12.58
CA HIS A 494 15.63 -18.26 13.34
C HIS A 494 16.29 -16.94 13.73
N ALA A 495 17.54 -16.98 14.19
CA ALA A 495 18.29 -15.78 14.56
C ALA A 495 18.54 -14.82 13.38
N ARG A 496 18.55 -15.34 12.13
CA ARG A 496 18.75 -14.55 10.90
C ARG A 496 17.48 -13.83 10.42
N ILE A 497 16.30 -14.14 10.97
CA ILE A 497 15.04 -13.51 10.54
C ILE A 497 15.11 -12.00 10.78
N GLY A 498 14.82 -11.21 9.73
CA GLY A 498 14.86 -9.76 9.75
C GLY A 498 16.27 -9.15 9.75
N GLN A 499 17.32 -9.96 9.57
CA GLN A 499 18.69 -9.46 9.42
C GLN A 499 19.04 -9.07 7.98
N GLY A 500 18.35 -9.61 6.97
CA GLY A 500 18.57 -9.25 5.57
C GLY A 500 20.03 -9.45 5.13
N ASN A 501 20.67 -8.40 4.59
CA ASN A 501 22.07 -8.43 4.17
C ASN A 501 23.06 -8.41 5.35
N GLU A 502 22.66 -7.97 6.54
CA GLU A 502 23.56 -7.92 7.70
C GLU A 502 23.97 -9.33 8.17
N ALA A 503 23.08 -10.32 8.08
CA ALA A 503 23.41 -11.72 8.38
C ALA A 503 24.62 -12.21 7.57
N PHE A 504 24.70 -11.80 6.30
CA PHE A 504 25.81 -12.17 5.44
C PHE A 504 27.11 -11.44 5.81
N GLN A 505 27.03 -10.17 6.20
CA GLN A 505 28.21 -9.42 6.67
C GLN A 505 28.78 -10.03 7.95
N LEU A 506 27.90 -10.49 8.85
CA LEU A 506 28.30 -11.21 10.06
C LEU A 506 28.97 -12.55 9.70
N ASP A 507 28.40 -13.33 8.79
CA ASP A 507 29.00 -14.58 8.31
C ASP A 507 30.38 -14.35 7.64
N LYS A 508 30.52 -13.26 6.86
CA LYS A 508 31.79 -12.88 6.23
C LYS A 508 32.83 -12.43 7.25
N ALA A 509 32.42 -11.66 8.26
CA ALA A 509 33.31 -11.22 9.35
C ALA A 509 33.74 -12.39 10.25
N ALA A 510 32.91 -13.43 10.36
CA ALA A 510 33.20 -14.66 11.10
C ALA A 510 33.99 -15.70 10.27
N SER A 511 34.12 -15.50 8.96
CA SER A 511 34.91 -16.39 8.09
C SER A 511 36.40 -16.03 8.20
N PRO A 512 37.29 -16.99 8.51
CA PRO A 512 38.71 -16.75 8.76
C PRO A 512 39.50 -16.28 7.54
#